data_AF-A0A3D4GXL0-F1
#
_entry.id   AF-A0A3D4GXL0-F1
#
_cell.length_a   1.000
_cell.length_b   1.000
_cell.length_c   1.000
_cell.angle_alpha   90.00
_cell.angle_beta   90.00
_cell.angle_gamma   90.00
#
_symmetry.space_group_name_H-M   'P 1'
#
loop_
_entity.id
_entity.type
_entity.pdbx_description
1 polymer ?
#
loop_
_entity_poly.entity_id
_entity_poly.type
_entity_poly.pdbx_seq_one_letter_code
_entity_poly.pdbx_strand_id
1 'polypeptide(L)'
;LFKSGTDTRDRRRVGQIVPDSLDFAPILIDILGASEDEPSFVDHQLAHASLFVYGEDTRDRISPIPENVYRRTCLSVPLRFIKDVARGKEEVVFPLGYPDPDGEFFGYDWDSIQNCYDTRVLMAIVGKIATALVFLKTREFVATKSECVSKYERFVADQWANLVRDVYTVCRNRWKYEIPESERDRLQLREICKATLEFENHYLEQYRAFLQEHLLAVGREEQIRIARTLGEIVFPDSELLERLKQVASEGCELSEVVKRSAAKMRKAIG
;
A
#
# COMPACT_ATOMS: atom_id res chain seq x y z
N LEU A 1 -11.25 -15.56 11.70
CA LEU A 1 -12.62 -15.19 11.31
C LEU A 1 -13.43 -15.02 12.58
N PHE A 2 -13.83 -13.78 12.89
CA PHE A 2 -14.66 -13.49 14.07
C PHE A 2 -16.12 -13.54 13.62
N LYS A 3 -16.94 -14.36 14.29
CA LYS A 3 -18.34 -14.68 13.93
C LYS A 3 -19.36 -13.54 14.15
N SER A 4 -18.89 -12.32 14.40
CA SER A 4 -19.76 -11.16 14.67
C SER A 4 -18.96 -9.87 14.48
N GLY A 5 -19.63 -8.80 14.05
CA GLY A 5 -19.09 -7.46 13.81
C GLY A 5 -17.84 -7.13 14.62
N THR A 6 -16.71 -6.96 13.94
CA THR A 6 -15.44 -6.64 14.60
C THR A 6 -15.53 -5.25 15.25
N ASP A 7 -15.60 -5.17 16.57
CA ASP A 7 -15.46 -3.90 17.28
C ASP A 7 -14.04 -3.36 17.07
N THR A 8 -13.88 -2.04 17.20
CA THR A 8 -12.61 -1.31 17.24
C THR A 8 -11.54 -1.96 18.13
N ARG A 9 -11.92 -2.67 19.21
CA ARG A 9 -10.99 -3.45 20.04
C ARG A 9 -10.42 -4.68 19.34
N ASP A 10 -11.22 -5.39 18.57
CA ASP A 10 -10.79 -6.59 17.84
C ASP A 10 -9.85 -6.22 16.69
N ARG A 11 -10.15 -5.10 15.99
CA ARG A 11 -9.27 -4.54 14.96
C ARG A 11 -7.91 -4.12 15.55
N ARG A 12 -7.88 -3.54 16.76
CA ARG A 12 -6.63 -3.21 17.47
C ARG A 12 -5.84 -4.46 17.87
N ARG A 13 -6.51 -5.51 18.35
CA ARG A 13 -5.86 -6.79 18.69
C ARG A 13 -5.21 -7.43 17.46
N VAL A 14 -5.89 -7.46 16.31
CA VAL A 14 -5.29 -7.98 15.07
C VAL A 14 -4.04 -7.19 14.67
N GLY A 15 -4.06 -5.86 14.83
CA GLY A 15 -2.89 -5.01 14.58
C GLY A 15 -1.69 -5.29 15.50
N GLN A 16 -1.90 -5.89 16.68
CA GLN A 16 -0.84 -6.29 17.61
C GLN A 16 -0.27 -7.69 17.33
N ILE A 17 -1.05 -8.58 16.69
CA ILE A 17 -0.62 -9.95 16.40
C ILE A 17 0.36 -10.01 15.23
N VAL A 18 0.25 -9.09 14.25
CA VAL A 18 1.11 -9.09 13.06
C VAL A 18 2.60 -8.85 13.40
N PRO A 19 2.97 -7.86 14.24
CA PRO A 19 4.34 -7.72 14.71
C PRO A 19 4.84 -8.96 15.46
N ASP A 20 4.04 -9.51 16.38
CA ASP A 20 4.42 -10.67 17.19
C ASP A 20 4.57 -11.95 16.37
N SER A 21 3.86 -12.08 15.23
CA SER A 21 3.92 -13.29 14.40
C SER A 21 5.22 -13.46 13.61
N LEU A 22 5.99 -12.37 13.41
CA LEU A 22 7.27 -12.39 12.70
C LEU A 22 8.37 -13.11 13.51
N ASP A 23 8.24 -13.16 14.83
CA ASP A 23 9.20 -13.82 15.72
C ASP A 23 9.07 -15.37 15.75
N PHE A 24 7.96 -15.93 15.25
CA PHE A 24 7.64 -17.36 15.45
C PHE A 24 7.43 -18.19 14.17
N ALA A 25 7.43 -17.59 12.99
CA ALA A 25 7.21 -18.33 11.75
C ALA A 25 8.10 -17.82 10.59
N PRO A 26 8.73 -18.73 9.81
CA PRO A 26 9.46 -18.37 8.58
C PRO A 26 8.52 -17.96 7.43
N ILE A 27 7.27 -17.59 7.73
CA ILE A 27 6.22 -17.26 6.77
C ILE A 27 5.65 -15.91 7.18
N LEU A 28 5.69 -14.95 6.27
CA LEU A 28 5.00 -13.67 6.44
C LEU A 28 3.48 -13.92 6.43
N ILE A 29 2.85 -13.82 7.61
CA ILE A 29 1.39 -13.93 7.76
C ILE A 29 0.78 -12.52 7.76
N ASP A 30 0.17 -12.11 6.65
CA ASP A 30 -0.63 -10.88 6.58
C ASP A 30 -2.04 -11.18 7.13
N ILE A 31 -2.27 -10.90 8.42
CA ILE A 31 -3.59 -11.07 9.03
C ILE A 31 -4.42 -9.82 8.76
N LEU A 32 -5.43 -9.96 7.90
CA LEU A 32 -6.46 -8.94 7.70
C LEU A 32 -7.65 -9.26 8.60
N GLY A 33 -7.95 -8.37 9.54
CA GLY A 33 -9.17 -8.44 10.33
C GLY A 33 -10.37 -8.10 9.45
N ALA A 34 -11.11 -9.11 9.00
CA ALA A 34 -12.34 -8.96 8.25
C ALA A 34 -13.56 -9.31 9.13
N SER A 35 -14.63 -8.54 8.99
CA SER A 35 -15.95 -8.86 9.51
C SER A 35 -16.72 -9.59 8.41
N GLU A 36 -17.52 -10.61 8.75
CA GLU A 36 -18.40 -11.28 7.78
C GLU A 36 -19.47 -10.33 7.22
N ASP A 37 -19.80 -9.27 7.98
CA ASP A 37 -20.82 -8.28 7.62
C ASP A 37 -20.32 -7.17 6.65
N GLU A 38 -19.02 -7.09 6.36
CA GLU A 38 -18.43 -6.05 5.51
C GLU A 38 -17.61 -6.66 4.37
N PRO A 39 -18.02 -6.49 3.09
CA PRO A 39 -17.25 -6.98 1.95
C PRO A 39 -15.82 -6.43 1.97
N SER A 40 -14.85 -7.31 1.88
CA SER A 40 -13.43 -7.02 2.01
C SER A 40 -12.67 -7.30 0.72
N PHE A 41 -11.43 -6.82 0.66
CA PHE A 41 -10.52 -7.12 -0.45
C PHE A 41 -10.25 -8.62 -0.58
N VAL A 42 -10.34 -9.38 0.52
CA VAL A 42 -10.18 -10.84 0.54
C VAL A 42 -11.38 -11.50 -0.14
N ASP A 43 -12.59 -10.99 0.06
CA ASP A 43 -13.81 -11.52 -0.59
C ASP A 43 -13.73 -11.38 -2.10
N HIS A 44 -13.22 -10.24 -2.59
CA HIS A 44 -12.95 -10.06 -4.01
C HIS A 44 -11.96 -11.09 -4.57
N GLN A 45 -10.86 -11.36 -3.86
CA GLN A 45 -9.91 -12.39 -4.27
C GLN A 45 -10.51 -13.79 -4.21
N LEU A 46 -11.32 -14.07 -3.18
CA LEU A 46 -11.98 -15.36 -3.05
C LEU A 46 -12.96 -15.59 -4.21
N ALA A 47 -13.73 -14.57 -4.60
CA ALA A 47 -14.66 -14.64 -5.71
C ALA A 47 -13.98 -14.83 -7.07
N HIS A 48 -12.86 -14.14 -7.32
CA HIS A 48 -12.29 -14.03 -8.67
C HIS A 48 -10.95 -14.75 -8.89
N ALA A 49 -10.25 -15.11 -7.83
CA ALA A 49 -8.86 -15.56 -7.89
C ALA A 49 -8.56 -16.84 -7.10
N SER A 50 -9.56 -17.45 -6.46
CA SER A 50 -9.39 -18.69 -5.72
C SER A 50 -9.63 -19.94 -6.57
N LEU A 51 -9.08 -21.07 -6.13
CA LEU A 51 -9.35 -22.40 -6.69
C LEU A 51 -10.30 -23.15 -5.76
N PHE A 52 -11.43 -23.63 -6.29
CA PHE A 52 -12.30 -24.53 -5.55
C PHE A 52 -11.62 -25.90 -5.41
N VAL A 53 -11.38 -26.34 -4.18
CA VAL A 53 -10.66 -27.58 -3.88
C VAL A 53 -11.60 -28.74 -3.57
N TYR A 54 -12.61 -28.53 -2.72
CA TYR A 54 -13.57 -29.56 -2.30
C TYR A 54 -14.81 -28.93 -1.63
N GLY A 55 -15.95 -29.64 -1.61
CA GLY A 55 -17.18 -29.25 -0.89
C GLY A 55 -18.26 -28.65 -1.80
N GLU A 56 -18.85 -27.54 -1.38
CA GLU A 56 -19.78 -26.73 -2.19
C GLU A 56 -19.07 -25.45 -2.64
N ASP A 57 -19.10 -25.16 -3.94
CA ASP A 57 -18.57 -23.91 -4.47
C ASP A 57 -19.56 -22.77 -4.16
N THR A 58 -19.08 -21.76 -3.43
CA THR A 58 -19.89 -20.63 -2.95
C THR A 58 -19.41 -19.30 -3.49
N ARG A 59 -18.46 -19.30 -4.45
CA ARG A 59 -17.82 -18.08 -4.96
C ARG A 59 -18.80 -17.16 -5.69
N ASP A 60 -19.83 -17.72 -6.30
CA ASP A 60 -20.94 -17.00 -6.93
C ASP A 60 -21.86 -16.30 -5.93
N ARG A 61 -21.82 -16.69 -4.65
CA ARG A 61 -22.59 -16.08 -3.55
C ARG A 61 -21.85 -14.96 -2.83
N ILE A 62 -20.56 -14.78 -3.13
CA ILE A 62 -19.76 -13.72 -2.52
C ILE A 62 -20.20 -12.38 -3.08
N SER A 63 -20.63 -11.48 -2.20
CA SER A 63 -21.04 -10.14 -2.61
C SER A 63 -19.85 -9.37 -3.21
N PRO A 64 -20.05 -8.67 -4.33
CA PRO A 64 -18.99 -7.85 -4.90
C PRO A 64 -18.62 -6.74 -3.91
N ILE A 65 -17.31 -6.50 -3.77
CA ILE A 65 -16.82 -5.39 -2.95
C ILE A 65 -17.28 -4.05 -3.54
N PRO A 66 -17.89 -3.15 -2.75
CA PRO A 66 -18.23 -1.82 -3.22
C PRO A 66 -16.97 -1.04 -3.66
N GLU A 67 -17.06 -0.28 -4.76
CA GLU A 67 -15.91 0.45 -5.33
C GLU A 67 -15.25 1.37 -4.30
N ASN A 68 -16.03 2.06 -3.46
CA ASN A 68 -15.50 2.94 -2.42
C ASN A 68 -14.65 2.19 -1.38
N VAL A 69 -15.04 0.96 -1.03
CA VAL A 69 -14.28 0.11 -0.09
C VAL A 69 -13.01 -0.40 -0.73
N TYR A 70 -13.07 -0.83 -2.00
CA TYR A 70 -11.89 -1.24 -2.75
C TYR A 70 -10.93 -0.09 -2.96
N ARG A 71 -11.41 1.06 -3.44
CA ARG A 71 -10.63 2.30 -3.61
C ARG A 71 -9.89 2.66 -2.34
N ARG A 72 -10.59 2.72 -1.21
CA ARG A 72 -9.98 3.04 0.08
C ARG A 72 -8.83 2.09 0.40
N THR A 73 -9.06 0.80 0.28
CA THR A 73 -8.09 -0.25 0.63
C THR A 73 -6.91 -0.27 -0.34
N CYS A 74 -7.20 -0.31 -1.63
CA CYS A 74 -6.22 -0.38 -2.72
C CYS A 74 -5.29 0.84 -2.72
N LEU A 75 -5.83 2.03 -2.46
CA LEU A 75 -5.02 3.26 -2.44
C LEU A 75 -4.30 3.51 -1.12
N SER A 76 -4.71 2.93 0.01
CA SER A 76 -4.02 3.14 1.30
C SER A 76 -2.97 2.06 1.59
N VAL A 77 -3.14 0.86 1.06
CA VAL A 77 -2.24 -0.27 1.32
C VAL A 77 -0.80 -0.04 0.85
N PRO A 78 -0.51 0.59 -0.31
CA PRO A 78 0.86 0.95 -0.66
C PRO A 78 1.52 1.81 0.40
N LEU A 79 0.79 2.77 0.99
CA LEU A 79 1.31 3.68 2.02
C LEU A 79 1.78 2.94 3.25
N ARG A 80 1.00 1.97 3.74
CA ARG A 80 1.39 1.10 4.85
C ARG A 80 2.74 0.42 4.58
N PHE A 81 2.94 -0.08 3.36
CA PHE A 81 4.19 -0.75 2.99
C PHE A 81 5.35 0.23 2.84
N ILE A 82 5.14 1.37 2.18
CA ILE A 82 6.15 2.42 2.00
C ILE A 82 6.62 2.99 3.35
N LYS A 83 5.70 3.16 4.29
CA LYS A 83 5.91 3.89 5.55
C LYS A 83 6.30 2.95 6.70
N ASP A 84 5.43 1.98 7.01
CA ASP A 84 5.59 1.12 8.18
C ASP A 84 6.57 -0.02 7.88
N VAL A 85 6.41 -0.70 6.76
CA VAL A 85 7.21 -1.90 6.44
C VAL A 85 8.59 -1.50 5.92
N ALA A 86 8.65 -0.58 4.96
CA ALA A 86 9.91 -0.25 4.31
C ALA A 86 10.79 0.66 5.15
N ARG A 87 10.20 1.59 5.89
CA ARG A 87 10.93 2.65 6.59
C ARG A 87 10.81 2.57 8.11
N GLY A 88 9.86 1.80 8.66
CA GLY A 88 9.63 1.73 10.10
C GLY A 88 9.27 3.08 10.72
N LYS A 89 8.59 3.97 9.97
CA LYS A 89 8.27 5.33 10.43
C LYS A 89 6.78 5.52 10.64
N GLU A 90 6.42 6.37 11.61
CA GLU A 90 5.03 6.82 11.77
C GLU A 90 4.62 7.83 10.70
N GLU A 91 5.59 8.59 10.19
CA GLU A 91 5.42 9.62 9.17
C GLU A 91 6.57 9.65 8.15
N VAL A 92 6.26 10.01 6.91
CA VAL A 92 7.23 10.25 5.84
C VAL A 92 6.96 11.59 5.17
N VAL A 93 8.00 12.22 4.63
CA VAL A 93 7.90 13.49 3.89
C VAL A 93 8.15 13.22 2.41
N PHE A 94 7.31 13.76 1.55
CA PHE A 94 7.48 13.69 0.09
C PHE A 94 8.39 14.84 -0.40
N PRO A 95 9.30 14.61 -1.38
CA PRO A 95 9.62 13.33 -2.00
C PRO A 95 10.39 12.40 -1.05
N LEU A 96 10.16 11.10 -1.19
CA LEU A 96 10.84 10.08 -0.40
C LEU A 96 12.30 9.96 -0.82
N GLY A 97 13.16 9.69 0.18
CA GLY A 97 14.47 9.09 -0.03
C GLY A 97 14.45 7.57 0.14
N TYR A 98 15.61 6.96 -0.05
CA TYR A 98 15.84 5.53 0.19
C TYR A 98 15.53 5.15 1.65
N PRO A 99 15.02 3.93 1.89
CA PRO A 99 14.90 3.37 3.24
C PRO A 99 16.19 3.41 4.04
N ASP A 100 17.29 2.93 3.44
CA ASP A 100 18.65 3.00 3.97
C ASP A 100 19.61 3.39 2.83
N PRO A 101 20.04 4.65 2.72
CA PRO A 101 20.87 5.10 1.60
C PRO A 101 22.27 4.46 1.57
N ASP A 102 22.76 3.97 2.70
CA ASP A 102 24.10 3.37 2.82
C ASP A 102 24.10 1.86 2.58
N GLY A 103 22.91 1.23 2.62
CA GLY A 103 22.71 -0.19 2.34
C GLY A 103 23.01 -0.56 0.88
N GLU A 104 23.48 -1.79 0.66
CA GLU A 104 23.85 -2.24 -0.70
C GLU A 104 22.66 -2.19 -1.66
N PHE A 105 21.47 -2.57 -1.21
CA PHE A 105 20.24 -2.47 -1.98
C PHE A 105 19.33 -1.35 -1.49
N PHE A 106 19.93 -0.32 -0.90
CA PHE A 106 19.26 0.87 -0.40
C PHE A 106 18.18 0.61 0.68
N GLY A 107 18.31 -0.51 1.41
CA GLY A 107 17.35 -0.97 2.41
C GLY A 107 16.12 -1.66 1.81
N TYR A 108 16.15 -2.05 0.53
CA TYR A 108 15.12 -2.89 -0.10
C TYR A 108 15.42 -4.40 -0.04
N ASP A 109 16.53 -4.77 0.59
CA ASP A 109 16.87 -6.12 1.01
C ASP A 109 16.39 -6.30 2.45
N TRP A 110 15.22 -6.92 2.64
CA TRP A 110 14.60 -7.05 3.96
C TRP A 110 14.95 -8.38 4.61
N ASP A 111 15.30 -8.32 5.89
CA ASP A 111 15.35 -9.49 6.74
C ASP A 111 13.92 -9.97 7.06
N SER A 112 13.37 -10.82 6.18
CA SER A 112 11.98 -11.31 6.31
C SER A 112 11.86 -12.49 7.27
N ILE A 113 12.98 -13.17 7.55
CA ILE A 113 13.11 -14.33 8.44
C ILE A 113 14.51 -14.24 9.06
N GLN A 114 14.62 -13.69 10.28
CA GLN A 114 15.86 -13.52 11.07
C GLN A 114 17.17 -13.98 10.38
N ASN A 115 17.90 -13.02 9.81
CA ASN A 115 19.09 -13.14 8.96
C ASN A 115 18.87 -13.72 7.54
N CYS A 116 17.65 -13.67 7.00
CA CYS A 116 17.35 -14.02 5.60
C CYS A 116 16.87 -12.78 4.85
N TYR A 117 17.82 -12.12 4.20
CA TYR A 117 17.54 -10.99 3.32
C TYR A 117 16.86 -11.46 2.04
N ASP A 118 15.76 -10.81 1.65
CA ASP A 118 15.01 -11.17 0.45
C ASP A 118 14.28 -10.00 -0.21
N THR A 119 13.73 -10.25 -1.40
CA THR A 119 13.07 -9.25 -2.24
C THR A 119 11.54 -9.26 -2.11
N ARG A 120 10.93 -9.93 -1.11
CA ARG A 120 9.47 -10.08 -1.02
C ARG A 120 8.78 -8.76 -0.75
N VAL A 121 9.33 -7.96 0.15
CA VAL A 121 8.78 -6.64 0.49
C VAL A 121 8.92 -5.68 -0.69
N LEU A 122 10.07 -5.69 -1.39
CA LEU A 122 10.29 -4.97 -2.65
C LEU A 122 9.18 -5.28 -3.67
N MET A 123 8.95 -6.58 -3.94
CA MET A 123 7.90 -7.01 -4.86
C MET A 123 6.49 -6.63 -4.36
N ALA A 124 6.24 -6.70 -3.05
CA ALA A 124 4.97 -6.31 -2.47
C ALA A 124 4.67 -4.81 -2.66
N ILE A 125 5.66 -3.95 -2.44
CA ILE A 125 5.56 -2.50 -2.68
C ILE A 125 5.21 -2.23 -4.14
N VAL A 126 6.04 -2.73 -5.07
CA VAL A 126 5.83 -2.50 -6.52
C VAL A 126 4.48 -3.04 -6.99
N GLY A 127 4.10 -4.26 -6.57
CA GLY A 127 2.81 -4.84 -6.95
C GLY A 127 1.60 -4.09 -6.39
N LYS A 128 1.68 -3.61 -5.14
CA LYS A 128 0.60 -2.81 -4.51
C LYS A 128 0.48 -1.45 -5.19
N ILE A 129 1.60 -0.78 -5.47
CA ILE A 129 1.61 0.48 -6.21
C ILE A 129 1.01 0.29 -7.61
N ALA A 130 1.47 -0.72 -8.36
CA ALA A 130 0.96 -1.01 -9.70
C ALA A 130 -0.56 -1.26 -9.69
N THR A 131 -1.05 -1.99 -8.68
CA THR A 131 -2.49 -2.23 -8.48
C THR A 131 -3.25 -0.92 -8.20
N ALA A 132 -2.71 -0.05 -7.35
CA ALA A 132 -3.29 1.26 -7.05
C ALA A 132 -3.34 2.16 -8.29
N LEU A 133 -2.26 2.20 -9.09
CA LEU A 133 -2.18 3.01 -10.31
C LEU A 133 -3.13 2.52 -11.41
N VAL A 134 -3.26 1.19 -11.59
CA VAL A 134 -4.29 0.62 -12.47
C VAL A 134 -5.67 1.10 -12.02
N PHE A 135 -5.98 0.98 -10.73
CA PHE A 135 -7.28 1.39 -10.22
C PHE A 135 -7.54 2.90 -10.38
N LEU A 136 -6.55 3.77 -10.10
CA LEU A 136 -6.67 5.21 -10.29
C LEU A 136 -6.99 5.55 -11.76
N LYS A 137 -6.36 4.86 -12.71
CA LYS A 137 -6.48 5.15 -14.13
C LYS A 137 -7.76 4.58 -14.76
N THR A 138 -8.21 3.41 -14.34
CA THR A 138 -9.31 2.68 -15.03
C THR A 138 -10.52 2.37 -14.18
N ARG A 139 -10.41 2.49 -12.85
CA ARG A 139 -11.38 1.96 -11.88
C ARG A 139 -11.55 0.43 -11.94
N GLU A 140 -10.66 -0.28 -12.62
CA GLU A 140 -10.68 -1.74 -12.65
C GLU A 140 -10.08 -2.36 -11.39
N PHE A 141 -10.66 -3.48 -11.01
CA PHE A 141 -10.20 -4.30 -9.90
C PHE A 141 -9.09 -5.24 -10.37
N VAL A 142 -8.07 -5.42 -9.52
CA VAL A 142 -7.00 -6.40 -9.71
C VAL A 142 -7.14 -7.47 -8.62
N ALA A 143 -7.35 -8.72 -9.02
CA ALA A 143 -7.55 -9.83 -8.09
C ALA A 143 -6.26 -10.64 -7.88
N THR A 144 -5.38 -10.74 -8.89
CA THR A 144 -4.13 -11.51 -8.80
C THR A 144 -2.87 -10.72 -9.12
N LYS A 145 -1.72 -11.24 -8.67
CA LYS A 145 -0.39 -10.76 -9.07
C LYS A 145 -0.17 -10.85 -10.59
N SER A 146 -0.65 -11.92 -11.24
CA SER A 146 -0.51 -12.08 -12.69
C SER A 146 -1.36 -11.08 -13.47
N GLU A 147 -2.58 -10.81 -12.98
CA GLU A 147 -3.43 -9.75 -13.54
C GLU A 147 -2.83 -8.36 -13.33
N CYS A 148 -2.13 -8.12 -12.22
CA CYS A 148 -1.50 -6.83 -11.95
C CYS A 148 -0.55 -6.45 -13.09
N VAL A 149 0.34 -7.36 -13.50
CA VAL A 149 1.29 -7.12 -14.61
C VAL A 149 0.54 -6.87 -15.92
N SER A 150 -0.38 -7.76 -16.30
CA SER A 150 -1.06 -7.64 -17.59
C SER A 150 -1.96 -6.40 -17.68
N LYS A 151 -2.65 -6.04 -16.60
CA LYS A 151 -3.46 -4.81 -16.53
C LYS A 151 -2.61 -3.56 -16.51
N TYR A 152 -1.47 -3.57 -15.80
CA TYR A 152 -0.56 -2.43 -15.79
C TYR A 152 0.00 -2.17 -17.20
N GLU A 153 0.51 -3.20 -17.86
CA GLU A 153 1.03 -3.11 -19.24
C GLU A 153 -0.04 -2.69 -20.25
N ARG A 154 -1.30 -3.14 -20.06
CA ARG A 154 -2.40 -2.79 -20.96
C ARG A 154 -2.93 -1.38 -20.77
N PHE A 155 -3.10 -0.94 -19.52
CA PHE A 155 -3.85 0.28 -19.21
C PHE A 155 -2.98 1.44 -18.76
N VAL A 156 -1.94 1.18 -17.96
CA VAL A 156 -1.03 2.23 -17.48
C VAL A 156 0.06 2.47 -18.52
N ALA A 157 0.76 1.41 -18.92
CA ALA A 157 1.68 1.35 -20.06
C ALA A 157 2.73 2.48 -20.11
N ASP A 158 3.21 2.92 -18.95
CA ASP A 158 4.21 3.98 -18.83
C ASP A 158 5.64 3.42 -18.67
N GLN A 159 6.59 4.29 -18.35
CA GLN A 159 8.00 3.93 -18.18
C GLN A 159 8.25 2.88 -17.08
N TRP A 160 7.31 2.64 -16.18
CA TRP A 160 7.44 1.69 -15.07
C TRP A 160 6.98 0.27 -15.42
N ALA A 161 6.41 0.05 -16.61
CA ALA A 161 5.92 -1.27 -17.01
C ALA A 161 7.02 -2.35 -16.93
N ASN A 162 8.26 -2.00 -17.28
CA ASN A 162 9.40 -2.90 -17.15
C ASN A 162 9.70 -3.24 -15.69
N LEU A 163 9.69 -2.26 -14.78
CA LEU A 163 9.88 -2.50 -13.34
C LEU A 163 8.82 -3.45 -12.79
N VAL A 164 7.54 -3.19 -13.11
CA VAL A 164 6.41 -4.02 -12.64
C VAL A 164 6.54 -5.46 -13.14
N ARG A 165 6.98 -5.66 -14.38
CA ARG A 165 7.27 -7.00 -14.90
C ARG A 165 8.47 -7.63 -14.22
N ASP A 166 9.57 -6.90 -14.08
CA ASP A 166 10.86 -7.42 -13.64
C ASP A 166 10.83 -7.89 -12.18
N VAL A 167 10.06 -7.25 -11.29
CA VAL A 167 9.90 -7.76 -9.91
C VAL A 167 9.24 -9.15 -9.85
N TYR A 168 8.41 -9.50 -10.83
CA TYR A 168 7.79 -10.84 -10.89
C TYR A 168 8.62 -11.83 -11.70
N THR A 169 9.25 -11.42 -12.80
CA THR A 169 10.03 -12.33 -13.64
C THR A 169 11.42 -12.59 -13.06
N VAL A 170 12.08 -11.56 -12.53
CA VAL A 170 13.44 -11.64 -11.99
C VAL A 170 13.38 -12.02 -10.52
N CYS A 171 12.83 -11.16 -9.66
CA CYS A 171 12.90 -11.39 -8.22
C CYS A 171 12.15 -12.67 -7.80
N ARG A 172 10.90 -12.85 -8.25
CA ARG A 172 10.11 -14.06 -7.92
C ARG A 172 10.52 -15.30 -8.71
N ASN A 173 10.53 -15.24 -10.04
CA ASN A 173 10.66 -16.47 -10.83
C ASN A 173 12.11 -16.94 -10.97
N ARG A 174 13.06 -16.02 -11.18
CA ARG A 174 14.48 -16.33 -11.37
C ARG A 174 15.21 -16.50 -10.03
N TRP A 175 15.12 -15.51 -9.15
CA TRP A 175 15.84 -15.52 -7.86
C TRP A 175 15.06 -16.17 -6.71
N LYS A 176 13.79 -16.56 -6.93
CA LYS A 176 12.94 -17.17 -5.87
C LYS A 176 12.88 -16.34 -4.59
N TYR A 177 12.88 -15.02 -4.76
CA TYR A 177 12.95 -13.98 -3.74
C TYR A 177 14.31 -13.78 -3.07
N GLU A 178 15.29 -14.64 -3.31
CA GLU A 178 16.60 -14.56 -2.67
C GLU A 178 17.43 -13.39 -3.22
N ILE A 179 18.35 -12.87 -2.41
CA ILE A 179 19.37 -11.95 -2.89
C ILE A 179 20.37 -12.74 -3.76
N PRO A 180 20.62 -12.33 -5.01
CA PRO A 180 21.52 -13.08 -5.89
C PRO A 180 22.98 -13.02 -5.42
N GLU A 181 23.72 -14.12 -5.65
CA GLU A 181 25.14 -14.22 -5.31
C GLU A 181 26.04 -13.56 -6.37
N SER A 182 25.67 -13.65 -7.66
CA SER A 182 26.52 -13.16 -8.75
C SER A 182 26.51 -11.63 -8.84
N GLU A 183 27.69 -11.02 -9.04
CA GLU A 183 27.85 -9.56 -9.14
C GLU A 183 26.92 -8.94 -10.20
N ARG A 184 26.77 -9.58 -11.36
CA ARG A 184 25.87 -9.11 -12.42
C ARG A 184 24.41 -9.02 -11.95
N ASP A 185 23.92 -10.06 -11.28
CA ASP A 185 22.53 -10.08 -10.80
C ASP A 185 22.34 -9.13 -9.61
N ARG A 186 23.36 -8.95 -8.77
CA ARG A 186 23.34 -7.92 -7.70
C ARG A 186 23.25 -6.52 -8.28
N LEU A 187 24.02 -6.21 -9.33
CA LEU A 187 23.89 -4.94 -10.05
C LEU A 187 22.47 -4.77 -10.62
N GLN A 188 21.88 -5.82 -11.20
CA GLN A 188 20.50 -5.78 -11.66
C GLN A 188 19.51 -5.51 -10.52
N LEU A 189 19.67 -6.16 -9.36
CA LEU A 189 18.83 -5.91 -8.19
C LEU A 189 18.97 -4.46 -7.72
N ARG A 190 20.18 -3.91 -7.68
CA ARG A 190 20.41 -2.49 -7.35
C ARG A 190 19.66 -1.54 -8.28
N GLU A 191 19.62 -1.81 -9.58
CA GLU A 191 18.84 -0.99 -10.53
C GLU A 191 17.33 -1.11 -10.30
N ILE A 192 16.82 -2.30 -9.96
CA ILE A 192 15.41 -2.48 -9.57
C ILE A 192 15.09 -1.67 -8.30
N CYS A 193 15.98 -1.66 -7.31
CA CYS A 193 15.82 -0.89 -6.07
C CYS A 193 15.81 0.62 -6.34
N LYS A 194 16.69 1.13 -7.22
CA LYS A 194 16.67 2.54 -7.64
C LYS A 194 15.34 2.91 -8.30
N ALA A 195 14.92 2.13 -9.29
CA ALA A 195 13.65 2.35 -9.99
C ALA A 195 12.45 2.26 -9.04
N THR A 196 12.53 1.45 -7.99
CA THR A 196 11.45 1.34 -6.99
C THR A 196 11.26 2.63 -6.22
N LEU A 197 12.32 3.31 -5.78
CA LEU A 197 12.18 4.61 -5.10
C LEU A 197 11.46 5.63 -5.99
N GLU A 198 11.88 5.71 -7.26
CA GLU A 198 11.25 6.63 -8.22
C GLU A 198 9.78 6.26 -8.45
N PHE A 199 9.46 4.96 -8.47
CA PHE A 199 8.09 4.48 -8.61
C PHE A 199 7.22 4.76 -7.38
N GLU A 200 7.77 4.62 -6.16
CA GLU A 200 7.11 5.05 -4.92
C GLU A 200 6.74 6.53 -4.98
N ASN A 201 7.69 7.38 -5.39
CA ASN A 201 7.47 8.82 -5.56
C ASN A 201 6.46 9.13 -6.67
N HIS A 202 6.52 8.42 -7.80
CA HIS A 202 5.53 8.57 -8.87
C HIS A 202 4.11 8.28 -8.37
N TYR A 203 3.93 7.21 -7.61
CA TYR A 203 2.63 6.91 -7.05
C TYR A 203 2.18 7.92 -5.99
N LEU A 204 3.08 8.38 -5.11
CA LEU A 204 2.71 9.43 -4.14
C LEU A 204 2.28 10.73 -4.84
N GLU A 205 2.88 11.05 -5.98
CA GLU A 205 2.47 12.19 -6.81
C GLU A 205 1.04 12.00 -7.36
N GLN A 206 0.73 10.83 -7.93
CA GLN A 206 -0.63 10.51 -8.39
C GLN A 206 -1.64 10.49 -7.24
N TYR A 207 -1.23 9.95 -6.08
CA TYR A 207 -2.07 9.87 -4.91
C TYR A 207 -2.32 11.25 -4.28
N ARG A 208 -1.32 12.14 -4.28
CA ARG A 208 -1.48 13.55 -3.88
C ARG A 208 -2.57 14.24 -4.70
N ALA A 209 -2.51 14.13 -6.03
CA ALA A 209 -3.52 14.69 -6.92
C ALA A 209 -4.92 14.13 -6.61
N PHE A 210 -5.02 12.80 -6.43
CA PHE A 210 -6.26 12.15 -6.01
C PHE A 210 -6.80 12.72 -4.68
N LEU A 211 -5.97 12.86 -3.65
CA LEU A 211 -6.40 13.37 -2.34
C LEU A 211 -6.88 14.83 -2.45
N GLN A 212 -6.20 15.66 -3.24
CA GLN A 212 -6.55 17.06 -3.44
C GLN A 212 -7.93 17.22 -4.10
N GLU A 213 -8.23 16.40 -5.11
CA GLU A 213 -9.54 16.39 -5.77
C GLU A 213 -10.64 15.87 -4.85
N HIS A 214 -10.35 14.82 -4.07
CA HIS A 214 -11.37 14.13 -3.29
C HIS A 214 -11.69 14.84 -1.96
N LEU A 215 -10.75 15.57 -1.37
CA LEU A 215 -10.90 16.17 -0.04
C LEU A 215 -12.16 17.04 0.11
N LEU A 216 -12.52 17.82 -0.91
CA LEU A 216 -13.70 18.69 -0.89
C LEU A 216 -14.98 18.00 -1.39
N ALA A 217 -14.84 16.91 -2.15
CA ALA A 217 -15.96 16.26 -2.85
C ALA A 217 -16.62 15.13 -2.03
N VAL A 218 -16.05 14.76 -0.88
CA VAL A 218 -16.48 13.60 -0.10
C VAL A 218 -17.14 13.98 1.22
N GLY A 219 -17.91 13.03 1.78
CA GLY A 219 -18.53 13.18 3.09
C GLY A 219 -17.52 13.24 4.24
N ARG A 220 -17.98 13.72 5.39
CA ARG A 220 -17.16 14.07 6.56
C ARG A 220 -16.24 12.95 7.05
N GLU A 221 -16.70 11.70 7.07
CA GLU A 221 -15.87 10.58 7.50
C GLU A 221 -14.66 10.36 6.58
N GLU A 222 -14.85 10.55 5.28
CA GLU A 222 -13.78 10.41 4.30
C GLU A 222 -12.82 11.60 4.37
N GLN A 223 -13.33 12.81 4.65
CA GLN A 223 -12.48 13.97 4.94
C GLN A 223 -11.58 13.73 6.15
N ILE A 224 -12.11 13.13 7.23
CA ILE A 224 -11.31 12.75 8.41
C ILE A 224 -10.22 11.76 8.02
N ARG A 225 -10.53 10.76 7.19
CA ARG A 225 -9.56 9.77 6.72
C ARG A 225 -8.46 10.41 5.86
N ILE A 226 -8.83 11.22 4.86
CA ILE A 226 -7.88 11.95 4.02
C ILE A 226 -6.99 12.84 4.89
N ALA A 227 -7.58 13.58 5.83
CA ALA A 227 -6.83 14.45 6.74
C ALA A 227 -5.83 13.66 7.60
N ARG A 228 -6.17 12.46 8.07
CA ARG A 228 -5.22 11.56 8.76
C ARG A 228 -4.10 11.12 7.82
N THR A 229 -4.42 10.68 6.60
CA THR A 229 -3.43 10.29 5.60
C THR A 229 -2.43 11.41 5.30
N LEU A 230 -2.90 12.65 5.18
CA LEU A 230 -2.04 13.84 4.99
C LEU A 230 -1.16 14.17 6.22
N GLY A 231 -1.45 13.56 7.38
CA GLY A 231 -0.60 13.61 8.56
C GLY A 231 0.39 12.43 8.67
N GLU A 232 0.22 11.38 7.86
CA GLU A 232 1.14 10.24 7.76
C GLU A 232 2.13 10.41 6.60
N ILE A 233 1.68 11.03 5.50
CA ILE A 233 2.53 11.44 4.39
C ILE A 233 2.41 12.94 4.24
N VAL A 234 3.50 13.62 4.57
CA VAL A 234 3.57 15.06 4.58
C VAL A 234 4.02 15.53 3.21
N PHE A 235 3.09 16.14 2.47
CA PHE A 235 3.38 16.83 1.22
C PHE A 235 3.72 18.29 1.53
N PRO A 236 4.90 18.80 1.14
CA PRO A 236 5.27 20.21 1.28
C PRO A 236 4.55 21.05 0.21
N ASP A 237 3.23 21.14 0.34
CA ASP A 237 2.33 21.74 -0.66
C ASP A 237 1.41 22.76 0.02
N SER A 238 1.63 24.04 -0.27
CA SER A 238 0.85 25.13 0.31
C SER A 238 -0.60 25.13 -0.17
N GLU A 239 -0.89 24.72 -1.41
CA GLU A 239 -2.26 24.68 -1.92
C GLU A 239 -3.07 23.59 -1.21
N LEU A 240 -2.48 22.40 -1.08
CA LEU A 240 -3.09 21.29 -0.37
C LEU A 240 -3.30 21.60 1.11
N LEU A 241 -2.36 22.32 1.74
CA LEU A 241 -2.50 22.81 3.11
C LEU A 241 -3.71 23.76 3.25
N GLU A 242 -3.89 24.70 2.33
CA GLU A 242 -5.04 25.62 2.37
C GLU A 242 -6.38 24.88 2.17
N ARG A 243 -6.44 23.93 1.24
CA ARG A 243 -7.62 23.06 1.06
C ARG A 243 -7.93 22.23 2.31
N LEU A 244 -6.89 21.73 2.99
CA LEU A 244 -7.03 21.01 4.25
C LEU A 244 -7.59 21.89 5.37
N LYS A 245 -7.20 23.17 5.44
CA LYS A 245 -7.78 24.11 6.40
C LYS A 245 -9.25 24.44 6.08
N GLN A 246 -9.63 24.52 4.80
CA GLN A 246 -10.99 24.85 4.39
C GLN A 246 -12.03 23.82 4.85
N VAL A 247 -11.66 22.54 5.01
CA VAL A 247 -12.57 21.50 5.50
C VAL A 247 -12.72 21.50 7.03
N ALA A 248 -11.92 22.28 7.77
CA ALA A 248 -12.06 22.36 9.22
C ALA A 248 -13.29 23.20 9.61
N SER A 249 -14.32 22.54 10.14
CA SER A 249 -15.38 23.24 10.88
C SER A 249 -15.05 23.26 12.37
N GLU A 250 -15.48 24.29 13.09
CA GLU A 250 -15.26 24.38 14.55
C GLU A 250 -15.93 23.23 15.31
N GLY A 251 -15.34 22.85 16.46
CA GLY A 251 -15.97 21.97 17.45
C GLY A 251 -16.09 20.48 17.09
N CYS A 252 -15.32 19.96 16.14
CA CYS A 252 -15.44 18.57 15.69
C CYS A 252 -14.10 17.83 15.59
N GLU A 253 -14.15 16.49 15.57
CA GLU A 253 -12.99 15.60 15.37
C GLU A 253 -12.17 15.97 14.12
N LEU A 254 -12.84 16.33 13.02
CA LEU A 254 -12.18 16.76 11.78
C LEU A 254 -11.27 17.97 12.01
N SER A 255 -11.68 18.93 12.86
CA SER A 255 -10.86 20.10 13.20
C SER A 255 -9.56 19.71 13.88
N GLU A 256 -9.61 18.75 14.82
CA GLU A 256 -8.41 18.30 15.55
C GLU A 256 -7.45 17.53 14.65
N VAL A 257 -7.98 16.68 13.77
CA VAL A 257 -7.17 15.96 12.78
C VAL A 257 -6.54 16.94 11.79
N VAL A 258 -7.32 17.87 11.24
CA VAL A 258 -6.81 18.92 10.34
C VAL A 258 -5.73 19.74 11.02
N LYS A 259 -5.92 20.19 12.26
CA LYS A 259 -4.91 20.98 13.00
C LYS A 259 -3.59 20.22 13.12
N ARG A 260 -3.63 18.93 13.47
CA ARG A 260 -2.43 18.09 13.59
C ARG A 260 -1.72 17.91 12.25
N SER A 261 -2.45 17.51 11.21
CA SER A 261 -1.86 17.28 9.89
C SER A 261 -1.35 18.58 9.25
N ALA A 262 -2.09 19.68 9.39
CA ALA A 262 -1.68 21.00 8.92
C ALA A 262 -0.45 21.56 9.65
N ALA A 263 -0.22 21.19 10.92
CA ALA A 263 0.99 21.56 11.64
C ALA A 263 2.22 20.85 11.09
N LYS A 264 2.09 19.55 10.77
CA LYS A 264 3.15 18.76 10.13
C LYS A 264 3.49 19.30 8.73
N MET A 265 2.47 19.57 7.91
CA MET A 265 2.65 20.15 6.57
C MET A 265 3.33 21.52 6.62
N ARG A 266 2.93 22.41 7.54
CA ARG A 266 3.60 23.71 7.72
C ARG A 266 5.09 23.54 8.02
N LYS A 267 5.42 22.68 8.99
CA LYS A 267 6.82 22.39 9.34
C LYS A 267 7.64 21.90 8.14
N ALA A 268 7.04 21.15 7.22
CA ALA A 268 7.72 20.66 6.03
C ALA A 268 7.87 21.71 4.91
N ILE A 269 7.04 22.75 4.89
CA ILE A 269 7.10 23.84 3.91
C ILE A 269 8.18 24.87 4.29
N GLY A 270 8.35 25.14 5.60
CA GLY A 270 9.25 26.18 6.13
C GLY A 270 8.48 27.22 6.95
#